data_AF-A0A1I2F5U2-F1
#
_entry.id   AF-A0A1I2F5U2-F1
#
_cell.length_a   1.000
_cell.length_b   1.000
_cell.length_c   1.000
_cell.angle_alpha   90.00
_cell.angle_beta   90.00
_cell.angle_gamma   90.00
#
_symmetry.space_group_name_H-M   'P 1'
#
loop_
_entity.id
_entity.type
_entity.pdbx_description
1 polymer ?
#
loop_
_entity_poly.entity_id
_entity_poly.type
_entity_poly.pdbx_seq_one_letter_code
_entity_poly.pdbx_strand_id
1 'polypeptide(L)'
;MADLRTFADEAIGALRAHDEIHAGDMCETLEAFLALGNGAEAARRLYIHDNTMKHRMARMSELLGVDLREPRTRLTLALALEVRKFV
;
A
#
# COMPACT_ATOMS: atom_id res chain seq x y z
N MET A 1 -15.88 6.22 18.96
CA MET A 1 -14.96 5.08 18.85
C MET A 1 -14.85 4.78 17.38
N ALA A 2 -13.67 4.94 16.77
CA ALA A 2 -13.47 4.47 15.40
C ALA A 2 -13.41 2.94 15.44
N ASP A 3 -14.22 2.28 14.61
CA ASP A 3 -14.09 0.84 14.41
C ASP A 3 -12.90 0.53 13.48
N LEU A 4 -12.50 -0.74 13.43
CA LEU A 4 -11.37 -1.18 12.61
C LEU A 4 -11.56 -0.88 11.11
N ARG A 5 -12.80 -0.90 10.62
CA ARG A 5 -13.13 -0.58 9.23
C ARG A 5 -12.84 0.91 8.92
N THR A 6 -13.26 1.82 9.79
CA THR A 6 -12.99 3.25 9.69
C THR A 6 -11.48 3.52 9.63
N PHE A 7 -10.70 2.85 10.49
CA PHE A 7 -9.25 2.94 10.47
C PHE A 7 -8.64 2.48 9.13
N ALA A 8 -9.10 1.34 8.59
CA ALA A 8 -8.61 0.84 7.31
C ALA A 8 -8.99 1.78 6.15
N ASP A 9 -10.21 2.32 6.17
CA ASP A 9 -10.68 3.28 5.16
C ASP A 9 -9.87 4.58 5.20
N GLU A 10 -9.53 5.10 6.38
CA GLU A 10 -8.66 6.28 6.51
C GLU A 10 -7.23 6.01 6.02
N ALA A 11 -6.68 4.83 6.35
CA ALA A 11 -5.28 4.51 6.08
C ALA A 11 -5.00 4.07 4.63
N ILE A 12 -5.92 3.34 3.99
CA ILE A 12 -5.72 2.78 2.64
C ILE A 12 -6.90 3.03 1.69
N GLY A 13 -7.92 3.80 2.09
CA GLY A 13 -9.11 4.05 1.27
C GLY A 13 -8.77 4.73 -0.07
N ALA A 14 -7.83 5.67 -0.08
CA ALA A 14 -7.37 6.32 -1.30
C ALA A 14 -6.71 5.34 -2.29
N LEU A 15 -5.98 4.34 -1.80
CA LEU A 15 -5.41 3.27 -2.63
C LEU A 15 -6.48 2.34 -3.19
N ARG A 16 -7.48 1.98 -2.36
CA ARG A 16 -8.61 1.17 -2.81
C ARG A 16 -9.40 1.86 -3.92
N ALA A 17 -9.75 3.12 -3.73
CA ALA A 17 -10.46 3.90 -4.74
C ALA A 17 -9.66 4.01 -6.05
N HIS A 18 -8.33 4.12 -5.97
CA HIS A 18 -7.47 4.10 -7.14
C HIS A 18 -7.52 2.74 -7.88
N ASP A 19 -7.43 1.64 -7.13
CA ASP A 19 -7.46 0.28 -7.69
C ASP A 19 -8.79 -0.05 -8.38
N GLU A 20 -9.91 0.43 -7.85
CA GLU A 20 -11.24 0.28 -8.46
C GLU A 20 -11.33 0.90 -9.86
N ILE A 21 -10.57 1.97 -10.13
CA ILE A 21 -10.59 2.69 -11.41
C ILE A 21 -9.57 2.12 -12.41
N HIS A 22 -8.41 1.65 -11.94
CA HIS A 22 -7.26 1.33 -12.80
C HIS A 22 -6.99 -0.18 -12.96
N ALA A 23 -8.03 -1.00 -12.77
CA ALA A 23 -7.96 -2.47 -12.84
C ALA A 23 -7.05 -3.13 -11.79
N GLY A 24 -6.77 -2.43 -10.68
CA GLY A 24 -6.09 -2.95 -9.50
C GLY A 24 -4.59 -3.17 -9.68
N ASP A 25 -3.80 -2.84 -8.65
CA ASP A 25 -2.44 -3.37 -8.40
C ASP A 25 -1.75 -2.68 -7.21
N MET A 26 -2.26 -1.54 -6.75
CA MET A 26 -1.54 -0.66 -5.84
C MET A 26 -1.59 -1.17 -4.40
N CYS A 27 -2.72 -1.72 -3.97
CA CYS A 27 -2.84 -2.43 -2.70
C CYS A 27 -1.95 -3.68 -2.64
N GLU A 28 -1.89 -4.47 -3.70
CA GLU A 28 -0.99 -5.65 -3.78
C GLU A 28 0.48 -5.22 -3.78
N THR A 29 0.79 -4.16 -4.52
CA THR A 29 2.14 -3.59 -4.55
C THR A 29 2.58 -3.13 -3.16
N LEU A 30 1.69 -2.47 -2.41
CA LEU A 30 1.95 -2.07 -1.04
C LEU A 30 2.18 -3.27 -0.12
N GLU A 31 1.36 -4.32 -0.24
CA GLU A 31 1.50 -5.55 0.55
C GLU A 31 2.85 -6.23 0.29
N ALA A 32 3.23 -6.41 -0.98
CA ALA A 32 4.52 -6.98 -1.35
C ALA A 32 5.70 -6.14 -0.83
N PHE A 33 5.61 -4.82 -0.95
CA PHE A 33 6.63 -3.90 -0.43
C PHE A 33 6.78 -4.00 1.09
N LEU A 34 5.68 -3.99 1.84
CA LEU A 34 5.72 -4.05 3.30
C LEU A 34 6.21 -5.40 3.81
N ALA A 35 5.86 -6.50 3.13
CA ALA A 35 6.32 -7.84 3.48
C ALA A 35 7.84 -8.02 3.31
N LEU A 36 8.42 -7.38 2.30
CA LEU A 36 9.85 -7.52 1.97
C LEU A 36 10.71 -6.37 2.55
N GLY A 37 10.10 -5.22 2.83
CA GLY A 37 10.80 -3.99 3.25
C GLY A 37 11.68 -3.36 2.17
N ASN A 38 11.72 -3.94 0.96
CA ASN A 38 12.60 -3.57 -0.13
C ASN A 38 11.84 -3.51 -1.46
N GLY A 39 11.88 -2.33 -2.10
CA GLY A 39 11.19 -2.11 -3.38
C GLY A 39 11.71 -2.97 -4.52
N ALA A 40 13.02 -3.20 -4.64
CA ALA A 40 13.58 -4.04 -5.71
C ALA A 40 13.23 -5.52 -5.55
N GLU A 41 13.12 -6.01 -4.30
CA GLU A 41 12.62 -7.36 -4.04
C GLU A 41 11.13 -7.48 -4.33
N ALA A 42 10.34 -6.47 -3.97
CA ALA A 42 8.92 -6.43 -4.28
C ALA A 42 8.67 -6.37 -5.80
N ALA A 43 9.47 -5.58 -6.54
CA ALA A 43 9.40 -5.53 -8.00
C ALA A 43 9.62 -6.91 -8.62
N ARG A 44 10.66 -7.63 -8.18
CA ARG A 44 10.95 -9.00 -8.60
C ARG A 44 9.81 -9.96 -8.25
N ARG A 45 9.23 -9.86 -7.05
CA ARG A 45 8.11 -10.71 -6.62
C ARG A 45 6.85 -10.49 -7.46
N LEU A 46 6.60 -9.25 -7.88
CA LEU A 46 5.44 -8.86 -8.69
C LEU A 46 5.71 -8.99 -10.20
N TYR A 47 6.88 -9.47 -10.60
CA TYR A 47 7.30 -9.55 -12.00
C TYR A 47 7.21 -8.22 -12.77
N ILE A 48 7.46 -7.10 -12.07
CA ILE A 48 7.51 -5.76 -12.66
C ILE A 48 8.93 -5.20 -12.68
N HIS A 49 9.17 -4.23 -13.55
CA HIS A 49 10.45 -3.54 -13.62
C HIS A 49 10.65 -2.59 -12.42
N ASP A 50 11.90 -2.39 -11.97
CA ASP A 50 12.24 -1.52 -10.84
C ASP A 50 11.75 -0.07 -11.03
N ASN A 51 11.79 0.45 -12.26
CA ASN A 51 11.25 1.77 -12.58
C ASN A 51 9.74 1.82 -12.29
N THR A 52 8.98 0.82 -12.74
CA THR A 52 7.55 0.72 -12.46
C THR A 52 7.29 0.68 -10.96
N MET A 53 8.08 -0.07 -10.21
CA MET A 53 7.96 -0.12 -8.75
C MET A 53 8.22 1.25 -8.09
N LYS A 54 9.27 1.96 -8.51
CA LYS A 54 9.56 3.33 -8.03
C LYS A 54 8.41 4.29 -8.32
N HIS A 55 7.84 4.22 -9.52
CA HIS A 55 6.67 5.02 -9.88
C HIS A 55 5.46 4.68 -9.02
N ARG A 56 5.18 3.40 -8.80
CA ARG A 56 4.11 2.94 -7.90
C ARG A 56 4.34 3.43 -6.48
N MET A 57 5.56 3.32 -5.94
CA MET A 57 5.89 3.81 -4.59
C MET A 57 5.69 5.32 -4.46
N ALA A 58 6.15 6.11 -5.43
CA ALA A 58 5.92 7.55 -5.44
C ALA A 58 4.42 7.86 -5.46
N ARG A 59 3.67 7.17 -6.33
CA ARG A 59 2.23 7.33 -6.45
C ARG A 59 1.48 6.94 -5.18
N MET A 60 1.89 5.86 -4.51
CA MET A 60 1.32 5.44 -3.22
C MET A 60 1.53 6.50 -2.14
N SER A 61 2.76 7.05 -2.04
CA SER A 61 3.06 8.13 -1.10
C SER A 61 2.22 9.39 -1.38
N GLU A 62 2.02 9.75 -2.65
CA GLU A 62 1.15 10.87 -3.05
C GLU A 62 -0.31 10.65 -2.69
N LEU A 63 -0.87 9.48 -3.04
CA LEU A 63 -2.29 9.16 -2.81
C LEU A 63 -2.62 9.10 -1.32
N LEU A 64 -1.70 8.58 -0.52
CA LEU A 64 -1.86 8.44 0.92
C LEU A 64 -1.45 9.69 1.71
N GLY A 65 -0.68 10.59 1.10
CA GLY A 65 -0.11 11.75 1.80
C GLY A 65 0.88 11.36 2.89
N VAL A 66 1.63 10.27 2.72
CA VAL A 66 2.56 9.73 3.73
C VAL A 66 3.94 9.42 3.16
N ASP A 67 4.95 9.36 4.03
CA ASP A 67 6.27 8.85 3.67
C ASP A 67 6.37 7.34 3.94
N LEU A 68 6.46 6.56 2.86
CA LEU A 68 6.64 5.09 2.92
C LEU A 68 8.01 4.65 3.46
N ARG A 69 8.92 5.56 3.80
CA ARG A 69 10.19 5.25 4.48
C ARG A 69 10.04 5.24 5.99
N GLU A 70 9.03 5.91 6.53
CA GLU A 70 8.79 6.02 7.97
C GLU A 70 8.31 4.67 8.54
N PRO A 71 9.00 4.09 9.54
CA PRO A 71 8.62 2.79 10.11
C PRO A 71 7.19 2.78 10.68
N ARG A 72 6.76 3.90 11.29
CA ARG A 72 5.43 4.03 11.87
C ARG A 72 4.35 4.02 10.78
N THR A 73 4.58 4.71 9.67
CA THR A 73 3.70 4.66 8.49
C THR A 73 3.57 3.24 7.97
N ARG A 74 4.69 2.52 7.80
CA ARG A 74 4.68 1.13 7.33
C ARG A 74 3.86 0.22 8.22
N LEU A 75 4.00 0.35 9.55
CA LEU A 75 3.22 -0.42 10.52
C LEU A 75 1.72 -0.14 10.39
N THR A 76 1.33 1.14 10.34
CA THR A 76 -0.07 1.55 10.18
C THR A 76 -0.68 0.96 8.91
N LEU A 77 0.04 1.05 7.78
CA LEU A 77 -0.41 0.54 6.49
C LEU A 77 -0.49 -0.99 6.46
N ALA A 78 0.48 -1.69 7.06
CA ALA A 78 0.45 -3.15 7.18
C ALA A 78 -0.77 -3.60 8.00
N LEU A 79 -1.05 -2.93 9.12
CA LEU A 79 -2.22 -3.22 9.93
C LEU A 79 -3.52 -2.96 9.17
N ALA A 80 -3.61 -1.84 8.44
CA ALA A 80 -4.79 -1.51 7.63
C ALA A 80 -5.05 -2.54 6.53
N LEU A 81 -3.99 -3.05 5.87
CA LEU A 81 -4.09 -4.13 4.88
C LEU A 81 -4.57 -5.45 5.50
N GLU A 82 -4.12 -5.79 6.70
CA GLU A 82 -4.60 -6.98 7.41
C GLU A 82 -6.05 -6.83 7.84
N VAL A 83 -6.42 -5.69 8.44
CA VAL A 83 -7.80 -5.41 8.86
C VAL A 83 -8.77 -5.53 7.69
N ARG A 84 -8.40 -5.02 6.50
CA ARG A 84 -9.19 -5.15 5.26
C ARG A 84 -9.57 -6.59 4.94
N LYS A 85 -8.76 -7.59 5.30
CA LYS A 85 -9.06 -9.01 5.04
C LYS A 85 -10.20 -9.54 5.91
N PHE A 86 -10.50 -8.87 7.02
CA PHE A 86 -11.48 -9.32 8.02
C PHE A 86 -12.76 -8.48 8.05
N VAL A 87 -12.78 -7.31 7.42
CA VAL A 87 -13.94 -6.41 7.39
C VAL A 87 -14.59 -6.41 6.03
#